data_AF-A0A538CXL8-F1
#
_entry.id   AF-A0A538CXL8-F1
#
_cell.length_a   1.000
_cell.length_b   1.000
_cell.length_c   1.000
_cell.angle_alpha   90.00
_cell.angle_beta   90.00
_cell.angle_gamma   90.00
#
_symmetry.space_group_name_H-M   'P 1'
#
loop_
_entity.id
_entity.type
_entity.pdbx_description
1 polymer ?
#
loop_
_entity_poly.entity_id
_entity_poly.type
_entity_poly.pdbx_seq_one_letter_code
_entity_poly.pdbx_strand_id
1 'polypeptide(L)'
;MSTLFWRAPPFAMANLVGRQRIYRAPAGSAQSSPPGDHRYDHAVSEADVLANVIDDFVDQLARALSTLGPDPLSRPMAQLRGDLARDALNMAAGIIDCDGAQSDSELRAYVAALSHAFPDLARRDITPLDVRSAGLLAGKRSFLDAASPLFHEIVIADRARGSRHSSIYYELAMRILFTTVSLDDYTSEVELSTIERYRTTLLATMDQSGVRNATTEAPTPSSVHAGGSGAPQPAETPARPLSELMTELDNLVGMVEVKHEVKLVTALLQVQRLRKERGLKTTTASRHLVFVGNPGTGKTTVARVLAQIYRTLGVVTKGHLVETDRSGLVAGYVGQTATKVQAVFEQADQGVLLIDEAYSLARGGERDFGQEAIDAIVKLVEDRRDRIVCIMAGYPDEMAQLVGSNPGLASRFPKKIVFPDYTTDELATIFEQAADRGGYRLAENSTAAVRAWLDALPRGKGFGNGREARNLFEGAIARHAARVVTIEAPTDDDLTILLPADVAGVETGSDWRHDRDQPVPPT
;
A
#
# COMPACT_ATOMS: atom_id res chain seq x y z
N MET A 1 10.51 -7.34 45.37
CA MET A 1 11.87 -7.60 44.85
C MET A 1 11.74 -8.06 43.41
N SER A 2 12.48 -7.39 42.52
CA SER A 2 12.85 -7.80 41.14
C SER A 2 11.72 -7.88 40.09
N THR A 3 11.39 -6.83 39.33
CA THR A 3 12.03 -6.23 38.13
C THR A 3 12.05 -7.09 36.85
N LEU A 4 11.59 -6.43 35.76
CA LEU A 4 11.72 -6.73 34.32
C LEU A 4 10.69 -7.66 33.67
N PHE A 5 9.58 -7.06 33.22
CA PHE A 5 8.83 -7.54 32.05
C PHE A 5 8.85 -6.46 30.96
N TRP A 6 9.22 -6.91 29.77
CA TRP A 6 9.47 -6.17 28.55
C TRP A 6 8.23 -5.40 28.06
N ARG A 7 8.36 -4.07 27.90
CA ARG A 7 7.49 -3.23 27.08
C ARG A 7 8.09 -3.20 25.66
N ALA A 8 7.36 -3.68 24.66
CA ALA A 8 7.69 -3.41 23.26
C ALA A 8 7.31 -1.95 22.93
N PRO A 9 8.16 -1.17 22.24
CA PRO A 9 7.81 0.19 21.83
C PRO A 9 6.93 0.19 20.57
N PRO A 10 5.94 1.10 20.47
CA PRO A 10 5.11 1.28 19.30
C PRO A 10 5.61 2.45 18.44
N PHE A 11 6.63 2.29 17.58
CA PHE A 11 7.00 3.35 16.62
C PHE A 11 7.83 2.79 15.46
N ALA A 12 7.20 2.55 14.30
CA ALA A 12 7.87 2.44 12.99
C ALA A 12 6.83 2.47 11.85
N MET A 13 5.97 3.50 11.79
CA MET A 13 5.16 3.79 10.59
C MET A 13 4.68 5.25 10.50
N ALA A 14 5.18 6.15 11.35
CA ALA A 14 4.65 7.50 11.51
C ALA A 14 5.62 8.65 11.18
N ASN A 15 6.84 8.38 10.69
CA ASN A 15 7.78 9.43 10.27
C ASN A 15 8.51 9.00 9.01
N LEU A 16 7.85 9.16 7.87
CA LEU A 16 8.48 9.08 6.54
C LEU A 16 7.82 10.11 5.60
N VAL A 17 7.57 11.30 6.14
CA VAL A 17 7.30 12.52 5.37
C VAL A 17 7.96 13.66 6.13
N GLY A 18 9.04 14.20 5.57
CA GLY A 18 9.68 15.40 6.08
C GLY A 18 11.12 15.21 6.51
N ARG A 19 12.05 15.34 5.55
CA ARG A 19 13.26 16.20 5.64
C ARG A 19 14.15 15.98 4.41
N GLN A 20 13.90 16.74 3.35
CA GLN A 20 14.97 17.14 2.43
C GLN A 20 15.21 18.64 2.61
N ARG A 21 16.39 19.03 3.08
CA ARG A 21 16.93 20.38 2.91
C ARG A 21 18.27 20.25 2.20
N ILE A 22 18.33 20.87 1.03
CA ILE A 22 19.53 21.10 0.24
C ILE A 22 20.31 22.27 0.88
N TYR A 23 21.57 22.05 1.25
CA TYR A 23 22.52 23.12 1.54
C TYR A 23 23.37 23.40 0.29
N ARG A 24 23.36 24.64 -0.18
CA ARG A 24 24.33 25.19 -1.14
C ARG A 24 25.11 26.27 -0.38
N ALA A 25 26.40 26.04 -0.16
CA ALA A 25 27.30 27.01 0.47
C ALA A 25 27.78 28.07 -0.54
N PRO A 26 28.01 29.34 -0.11
CA PRO A 26 28.91 30.25 -0.81
C PRO A 26 30.32 30.20 -0.20
N ALA A 27 31.33 30.42 -1.04
CA ALA A 27 32.75 30.38 -0.72
C ALA A 27 33.21 31.53 0.20
N GLY A 28 34.19 31.27 1.09
CA GLY A 28 34.99 32.33 1.71
C GLY A 28 35.72 32.00 3.02
N SER A 29 37.05 31.79 2.90
CA SER A 29 38.14 32.03 3.87
C SER A 29 38.25 31.29 5.22
N ALA A 30 39.45 30.72 5.38
CA ALA A 30 40.06 30.03 6.53
C ALA A 30 40.05 30.75 7.89
N GLN A 31 39.94 29.97 9.00
CA GLN A 31 40.86 30.00 10.15
C GLN A 31 40.58 28.85 11.16
N SER A 32 41.59 28.54 11.97
CA SER A 32 41.86 27.30 12.72
C SER A 32 41.51 27.31 14.22
N SER A 33 41.34 26.09 14.80
CA SER A 33 41.53 25.65 16.21
C SER A 33 40.26 25.41 17.09
N PRO A 34 40.30 24.64 18.22
CA PRO A 34 40.02 23.19 18.27
C PRO A 34 39.03 22.79 19.43
N PRO A 35 38.97 21.51 19.87
CA PRO A 35 37.76 20.69 19.94
C PRO A 35 36.89 20.92 21.19
N GLY A 36 35.59 21.14 20.99
CA GLY A 36 34.58 21.26 22.04
C GLY A 36 33.39 20.34 21.73
N ASP A 37 33.24 19.36 22.62
CA ASP A 37 32.11 18.45 22.84
C ASP A 37 30.77 18.87 22.21
N HIS A 38 30.40 18.21 21.12
CA HIS A 38 29.06 18.31 20.53
C HIS A 38 28.56 16.95 20.07
N ARG A 39 27.85 16.28 20.97
CA ARG A 39 26.79 15.32 20.59
C ARG A 39 25.69 16.11 19.87
N TYR A 40 25.68 16.07 18.54
CA TYR A 40 24.50 16.40 17.75
C TYR A 40 24.02 15.14 17.02
N ASP A 41 22.74 14.90 17.21
CA ASP A 41 21.90 13.84 16.63
C ASP A 41 22.06 13.82 15.10
N HIS A 42 22.52 12.69 14.54
CA HIS A 42 22.65 12.51 13.09
C HIS A 42 21.25 12.40 12.45
N ALA A 43 20.82 13.44 11.73
CA ALA A 43 19.72 13.30 10.78
C ALA A 43 20.18 12.36 9.66
N VAL A 44 19.53 11.21 9.54
CA VAL A 44 19.79 10.21 8.48
C VAL A 44 19.56 10.87 7.12
N SER A 45 20.57 10.88 6.25
CA SER A 45 20.42 11.34 4.87
C SER A 45 19.50 10.39 4.10
N GLU A 46 18.74 10.88 3.12
CA GLU A 46 17.91 10.03 2.26
C GLU A 46 18.73 8.98 1.52
N ALA A 47 19.98 9.29 1.21
CA ALA A 47 20.95 8.34 0.65
C ALA A 47 21.29 7.19 1.62
N ASP A 48 21.17 7.41 2.94
CA ASP A 48 21.51 6.41 3.96
C ASP A 48 20.32 5.50 4.29
N VAL A 49 19.12 5.78 3.80
CA VAL A 49 17.91 4.98 4.10
C VAL A 49 18.09 3.54 3.64
N LEU A 50 18.58 3.34 2.41
CA LEU A 50 18.88 2.00 1.89
C LEU A 50 20.03 1.34 2.66
N ALA A 51 21.08 2.10 2.98
CA ALA A 51 22.24 1.61 3.74
C ALA A 51 21.81 1.04 5.10
N ASN A 52 20.99 1.79 5.86
CA ASN A 52 20.48 1.37 7.16
C ASN A 52 19.63 0.09 7.10
N VAL A 53 18.79 -0.06 6.06
CA VAL A 53 17.97 -1.26 5.90
C VAL A 53 18.83 -2.47 5.54
N ILE A 54 19.90 -2.27 4.76
CA ILE A 54 20.88 -3.33 4.46
C ILE A 54 21.70 -3.70 5.70
N ASP A 55 22.11 -2.74 6.52
CA ASP A 55 22.80 -3.04 7.78
C ASP A 55 21.91 -3.83 8.73
N ASP A 56 20.64 -3.44 8.84
CA ASP A 56 19.65 -4.13 9.66
C ASP A 56 19.44 -5.57 9.17
N PHE A 57 19.37 -5.77 7.84
CA PHE A 57 19.36 -7.10 7.23
C PHE A 57 20.58 -7.93 7.64
N VAL A 58 21.79 -7.39 7.50
CA VAL A 58 23.05 -8.10 7.82
C VAL A 58 23.14 -8.39 9.31
N ASP A 59 22.81 -7.43 10.18
CA ASP A 59 22.91 -7.55 11.62
C ASP A 59 21.90 -8.50 12.22
N GLN A 60 20.64 -8.42 11.79
CA GLN A 60 19.61 -9.34 12.27
C GLN A 60 19.87 -10.77 11.81
N LEU A 61 20.23 -10.97 10.53
CA LEU A 61 20.54 -12.31 10.03
C LEU A 61 21.83 -12.89 10.60
N ALA A 62 22.91 -12.11 10.72
CA ALA A 62 24.14 -12.59 11.33
C ALA A 62 23.92 -12.99 12.79
N ARG A 63 23.14 -12.20 13.56
CA ARG A 63 22.75 -12.55 14.93
C ARG A 63 21.93 -13.84 14.96
N ALA A 64 20.94 -13.97 14.09
CA ALA A 64 20.10 -15.16 14.03
C ALA A 64 20.93 -16.40 13.65
N LEU A 65 21.75 -16.31 12.60
CA LEU A 65 22.60 -17.39 12.12
C LEU A 65 23.75 -17.75 13.07
N SER A 66 24.19 -16.85 13.96
CA SER A 66 25.19 -17.21 14.99
C SER A 66 24.71 -18.32 15.95
N THR A 67 23.39 -18.57 16.02
CA THR A 67 22.84 -19.71 16.76
C THR A 67 23.24 -21.05 16.14
N LEU A 68 23.71 -21.06 14.89
CA LEU A 68 24.20 -22.26 14.20
C LEU A 68 25.60 -22.69 14.65
N GLY A 69 26.32 -21.88 15.43
CA GLY A 69 27.66 -22.16 15.92
C GLY A 69 28.69 -21.08 15.52
N PRO A 70 29.99 -21.30 15.80
CA PRO A 70 31.04 -20.33 15.53
C PRO A 70 31.25 -20.06 14.03
N ASP A 71 31.04 -21.08 13.19
CA ASP A 71 31.16 -21.00 11.73
C ASP A 71 29.81 -21.36 11.05
N PRO A 72 28.80 -20.48 11.13
CA PRO A 72 27.50 -20.71 10.53
C PRO A 72 27.60 -20.89 9.02
N LEU A 73 26.83 -21.83 8.46
CA LEU A 73 26.87 -22.17 7.03
C LEU A 73 28.30 -22.48 6.52
N SER A 74 29.12 -23.09 7.40
CA SER A 74 30.50 -23.52 7.13
C SER A 74 31.46 -22.39 6.76
N ARG A 75 31.24 -21.16 7.27
CA ARG A 75 32.14 -20.04 7.05
C ARG A 75 32.28 -19.15 8.29
N PRO A 76 33.43 -18.44 8.45
CA PRO A 76 33.61 -17.47 9.53
C PRO A 76 32.57 -16.35 9.46
N MET A 77 32.16 -15.82 10.61
CA MET A 77 31.14 -14.77 10.71
C MET A 77 31.46 -13.52 9.85
N ALA A 78 32.73 -13.11 9.78
CA ALA A 78 33.15 -11.98 8.94
C ALA A 78 32.87 -12.22 7.45
N GLN A 79 33.09 -13.45 6.97
CA GLN A 79 32.78 -13.83 5.60
C GLN A 79 31.27 -13.89 5.37
N LEU A 80 30.50 -14.47 6.30
CA LEU A 80 29.04 -14.52 6.21
C LEU A 80 28.41 -13.12 6.15
N ARG A 81 28.89 -12.16 6.95
CA ARG A 81 28.41 -10.77 6.89
C ARG A 81 28.66 -10.14 5.52
N GLY A 82 29.81 -10.42 4.91
CA GLY A 82 30.11 -9.99 3.55
C GLY A 82 29.17 -10.63 2.51
N ASP A 83 28.86 -11.92 2.66
CA ASP A 83 27.92 -12.62 1.77
C ASP A 83 26.48 -12.07 1.90
N LEU A 84 26.00 -11.84 3.13
CA LEU A 84 24.70 -11.21 3.41
C LEU A 84 24.61 -9.82 2.80
N ALA A 85 25.66 -8.99 2.94
CA ALA A 85 25.70 -7.66 2.37
C ALA A 85 25.64 -7.70 0.82
N ARG A 86 26.32 -8.67 0.18
CA ARG A 86 26.24 -8.84 -1.28
C ARG A 86 24.85 -9.25 -1.75
N ASP A 87 24.19 -10.16 -1.04
CA ASP A 87 22.81 -10.55 -1.35
C ASP A 87 21.86 -9.36 -1.24
N ALA A 88 21.96 -8.59 -0.16
CA ALA A 88 21.17 -7.38 0.06
C ALA A 88 21.37 -6.32 -1.03
N LEU A 89 22.63 -6.05 -1.40
CA LEU A 89 22.95 -5.13 -2.49
C LEU A 89 22.47 -5.64 -3.85
N ASN A 90 22.57 -6.95 -4.14
CA ASN A 90 22.05 -7.50 -5.38
C ASN A 90 20.51 -7.45 -5.44
N MET A 91 19.81 -7.58 -4.31
CA MET A 91 18.35 -7.40 -4.25
C MET A 91 17.96 -5.96 -4.61
N ALA A 92 18.61 -4.96 -3.99
CA ALA A 92 18.39 -3.56 -4.32
C ALA A 92 18.75 -3.24 -5.78
N ALA A 93 19.92 -3.68 -6.24
CA ALA A 93 20.34 -3.52 -7.64
C ALA A 93 19.36 -4.15 -8.64
N GLY A 94 18.75 -5.29 -8.28
CA GLY A 94 17.78 -5.97 -9.12
C GLY A 94 16.47 -5.20 -9.30
N ILE A 95 16.05 -4.44 -8.28
CA ILE A 95 14.89 -3.55 -8.36
C ILE A 95 15.24 -2.31 -9.20
N ILE A 96 16.35 -1.65 -8.91
CA ILE A 96 16.81 -0.44 -9.62
C ILE A 96 17.03 -0.70 -11.13
N ASP A 97 17.38 -1.93 -11.51
CA ASP A 97 17.58 -2.31 -12.92
C ASP A 97 16.30 -2.84 -13.62
N CYS A 98 15.19 -3.02 -12.89
CA CYS A 98 14.09 -3.85 -13.40
C CYS A 98 13.25 -3.21 -14.52
N ASP A 99 13.10 -1.88 -14.48
CA ASP A 99 12.38 -1.09 -15.48
C ASP A 99 13.32 -0.40 -16.49
N GLY A 100 14.63 -0.49 -16.25
CA GLY A 100 15.69 0.10 -17.08
C GLY A 100 15.90 1.60 -16.87
N ALA A 101 15.23 2.22 -15.89
CA ALA A 101 15.28 3.66 -15.63
C ALA A 101 15.99 3.97 -14.29
N GLN A 102 17.31 4.07 -14.31
CA GLN A 102 18.10 4.29 -13.10
C GLN A 102 18.12 5.77 -12.67
N SER A 103 17.29 6.11 -11.68
CA SER A 103 17.16 7.46 -11.16
C SER A 103 18.40 7.89 -10.37
N ASP A 104 18.64 9.20 -10.34
CA ASP A 104 19.79 9.78 -9.63
C ASP A 104 19.71 9.52 -8.11
N SER A 105 18.49 9.40 -7.58
CA SER A 105 18.21 9.14 -6.16
C SER A 105 18.48 7.68 -5.80
N GLU A 106 18.03 6.73 -6.61
CA GLU A 106 18.34 5.30 -6.47
C GLU A 106 19.85 5.05 -6.51
N LEU A 107 20.54 5.65 -7.47
CA LEU A 107 21.98 5.45 -7.65
C LEU A 107 22.77 6.05 -6.48
N ARG A 108 22.36 7.20 -5.94
CA ARG A 108 22.96 7.78 -4.72
C ARG A 108 22.77 6.87 -3.51
N ALA A 109 21.55 6.38 -3.30
CA ALA A 109 21.24 5.48 -2.20
C ALA A 109 21.99 4.14 -2.33
N TYR A 110 22.10 3.61 -3.54
CA TYR A 110 22.87 2.40 -3.83
C TYR A 110 24.37 2.59 -3.57
N VAL A 111 24.96 3.71 -4.00
CA VAL A 111 26.37 4.03 -3.74
C VAL A 111 26.65 4.19 -2.25
N ALA A 112 25.76 4.86 -1.51
CA ALA A 112 25.86 5.00 -0.06
C ALA A 112 25.82 3.62 0.63
N ALA A 113 24.86 2.77 0.25
CA ALA A 113 24.75 1.41 0.77
C ALA A 113 25.97 0.54 0.41
N LEU A 114 26.49 0.65 -0.82
CA LEU A 114 27.71 -0.04 -1.26
C LEU A 114 28.94 0.39 -0.44
N SER A 115 29.05 1.68 -0.17
CA SER A 115 30.15 2.27 0.61
C SER A 115 30.10 1.85 2.07
N HIS A 116 28.91 1.72 2.64
CA HIS A 116 28.72 1.25 4.01
C HIS A 116 29.06 -0.24 4.15
N ALA A 117 28.58 -1.06 3.21
CA ALA A 117 28.87 -2.50 3.16
C ALA A 117 30.36 -2.81 2.91
N PHE A 118 31.05 -1.97 2.12
CA PHE A 118 32.46 -2.14 1.77
C PHE A 118 33.24 -0.83 1.90
N PRO A 119 33.70 -0.48 3.12
CA PRO A 119 34.38 0.80 3.40
C PRO A 119 35.63 1.07 2.56
N ASP A 120 36.29 0.03 2.05
CA ASP A 120 37.45 0.18 1.15
C ASP A 120 37.06 0.81 -0.20
N LEU A 121 35.80 0.66 -0.63
CA LEU A 121 35.26 1.29 -1.84
C LEU A 121 34.86 2.75 -1.60
N ALA A 122 34.53 3.13 -0.37
CA ALA A 122 34.14 4.50 -0.01
C ALA A 122 35.25 5.54 -0.28
N ARG A 123 36.51 5.10 -0.43
CA ARG A 123 37.66 5.96 -0.75
C ARG A 123 37.73 6.42 -2.21
N ARG A 124 36.77 6.01 -3.06
CA ARG A 124 36.82 6.22 -4.52
C ARG A 124 35.87 7.29 -5.06
N ASP A 125 35.17 8.05 -4.21
CA ASP A 125 34.23 9.13 -4.60
C ASP A 125 33.31 8.72 -5.77
N ILE A 126 32.70 7.54 -5.68
CA ILE A 126 31.86 6.97 -6.75
C ILE A 126 30.60 7.84 -6.91
N THR A 127 30.31 8.27 -8.13
CA THR A 127 29.11 9.07 -8.45
C THR A 127 28.04 8.25 -9.17
N PRO A 128 26.76 8.69 -9.19
CA PRO A 128 25.73 8.08 -10.04
C PRO A 128 26.15 7.94 -11.52
N LEU A 129 26.91 8.91 -12.04
CA LEU A 129 27.42 8.87 -13.41
C LEU A 129 28.42 7.73 -13.62
N ASP A 130 29.27 7.43 -12.63
CA ASP A 130 30.20 6.31 -12.68
C ASP A 130 29.45 4.97 -12.68
N VAL A 131 28.37 4.88 -11.91
CA VAL A 131 27.52 3.66 -11.86
C VAL A 131 26.87 3.39 -13.22
N ARG A 132 26.30 4.41 -13.86
CA ARG A 132 25.71 4.29 -15.20
C ARG A 132 26.75 3.97 -16.27
N SER A 133 27.85 4.73 -16.31
CA SER A 133 28.86 4.59 -17.37
C SER A 133 29.60 3.26 -17.32
N ALA A 134 29.79 2.69 -16.13
CA ALA A 134 30.36 1.35 -15.94
C ALA A 134 29.34 0.21 -16.13
N GLY A 135 28.04 0.52 -16.28
CA GLY A 135 26.98 -0.48 -16.39
C GLY A 135 26.87 -1.41 -15.17
N LEU A 136 27.20 -0.91 -13.98
CA LEU A 136 27.35 -1.73 -12.76
C LEU A 136 26.06 -2.46 -12.35
N LEU A 137 24.90 -1.88 -12.66
CA LEU A 137 23.60 -2.46 -12.34
C LEU A 137 22.97 -3.21 -13.53
N ALA A 138 23.55 -3.12 -14.72
CA ALA A 138 22.95 -3.69 -15.92
C ALA A 138 22.79 -5.21 -15.81
N GLY A 139 21.56 -5.69 -15.99
CA GLY A 139 21.21 -7.11 -15.93
C GLY A 139 21.06 -7.67 -14.51
N LYS A 140 21.19 -6.82 -13.46
CA LYS A 140 21.01 -7.24 -12.07
C LYS A 140 19.58 -7.64 -11.75
N ARG A 141 18.59 -7.24 -12.56
CA ARG A 141 17.21 -7.73 -12.42
C ARG A 141 17.10 -9.26 -12.42
N SER A 142 18.02 -9.96 -13.11
CA SER A 142 18.05 -11.43 -13.17
C SER A 142 18.33 -12.09 -11.82
N PHE A 143 18.92 -11.36 -10.87
CA PHE A 143 19.10 -11.84 -9.51
C PHE A 143 17.76 -12.16 -8.82
N LEU A 144 16.69 -11.44 -9.19
CA LEU A 144 15.35 -11.61 -8.62
C LEU A 144 14.51 -12.71 -9.31
N ASP A 145 15.07 -13.39 -10.31
CA ASP A 145 14.37 -14.48 -11.00
C ASP A 145 14.48 -15.83 -10.24
N ALA A 146 15.44 -15.94 -9.31
CA ALA A 146 15.68 -17.16 -8.52
C ALA A 146 16.05 -16.83 -7.07
N ALA A 147 15.85 -17.78 -6.15
CA ALA A 147 16.38 -17.68 -4.81
C ALA A 147 17.91 -17.69 -4.83
N SER A 148 18.55 -16.87 -3.98
CA SER A 148 20.00 -16.80 -3.92
C SER A 148 20.61 -18.11 -3.40
N PRO A 149 21.86 -18.43 -3.76
CA PRO A 149 22.56 -19.59 -3.19
C PRO A 149 22.62 -19.54 -1.66
N LEU A 150 22.82 -18.34 -1.09
CA LEU A 150 22.84 -18.13 0.36
C LEU A 150 21.47 -18.43 1.00
N PHE A 151 20.37 -18.00 0.36
CA PHE A 151 19.03 -18.32 0.85
C PHE A 151 18.78 -19.84 0.83
N HIS A 152 19.21 -20.54 -0.23
CA HIS A 152 19.12 -22.00 -0.27
C HIS A 152 19.89 -22.67 0.88
N GLU A 153 21.10 -22.20 1.20
CA GLU A 153 21.87 -22.71 2.34
C GLU A 153 21.16 -22.47 3.67
N ILE A 154 20.55 -21.30 3.87
CA ILE A 154 19.76 -20.97 5.07
C ILE A 154 18.55 -21.90 5.19
N VAL A 155 17.82 -22.12 4.09
CA VAL A 155 16.65 -23.01 4.06
C VAL A 155 17.04 -24.47 4.35
N ILE A 156 18.17 -24.93 3.82
CA ILE A 156 18.72 -26.27 4.13
C ILE A 156 19.09 -26.38 5.61
N ALA A 157 19.72 -25.35 6.19
CA ALA A 157 20.06 -25.32 7.60
C ALA A 157 18.82 -25.33 8.51
N ASP A 158 17.77 -24.58 8.14
CA ASP A 158 16.49 -24.59 8.84
C ASP A 158 15.82 -25.95 8.82
N ARG A 159 15.79 -26.61 7.67
CA ARG A 159 15.26 -27.98 7.56
C ARG A 159 16.01 -28.96 8.46
N ALA A 160 17.34 -28.84 8.52
CA ALA A 160 18.18 -29.75 9.29
C ALA A 160 18.04 -29.56 10.80
N ARG A 161 17.73 -28.34 11.27
CA ARG A 161 17.79 -27.96 12.70
C ARG A 161 16.47 -27.49 13.29
N GLY A 162 15.41 -27.39 12.49
CA GLY A 162 14.09 -26.90 12.92
C GLY A 162 14.06 -25.40 13.27
N SER A 163 15.02 -24.63 12.77
CA SER A 163 15.10 -23.18 12.96
C SER A 163 14.27 -22.42 11.91
N ARG A 164 14.16 -21.09 12.06
CA ARG A 164 13.35 -20.22 11.19
C ARG A 164 14.16 -19.03 10.61
N HIS A 165 15.45 -19.22 10.36
CA HIS A 165 16.33 -18.18 9.82
C HIS A 165 15.90 -17.71 8.42
N SER A 166 15.36 -18.60 7.60
CA SER A 166 14.81 -18.31 6.28
C SER A 166 13.57 -17.41 6.32
N SER A 167 12.77 -17.49 7.40
CA SER A 167 11.64 -16.57 7.61
C SER A 167 12.14 -15.16 7.93
N ILE A 168 13.18 -15.06 8.76
CA ILE A 168 13.86 -13.78 9.07
C ILE A 168 14.47 -13.19 7.80
N TYR A 169 15.13 -14.02 6.97
CA TYR A 169 15.68 -13.58 5.69
C TYR A 169 14.58 -13.03 4.80
N TYR A 170 13.48 -13.77 4.66
CA TYR A 170 12.34 -13.37 3.85
C TYR A 170 11.77 -12.01 4.26
N GLU A 171 11.49 -11.80 5.56
CA GLU A 171 10.94 -10.53 6.07
C GLU A 171 11.88 -9.35 5.81
N LEU A 172 13.17 -9.53 6.06
CA LEU A 172 14.17 -8.47 5.87
C LEU A 172 14.45 -8.21 4.38
N ALA A 173 14.41 -9.24 3.54
CA ALA A 173 14.50 -9.11 2.09
C ALA A 173 13.32 -8.28 1.55
N MET A 174 12.09 -8.53 1.99
CA MET A 174 10.93 -7.72 1.59
C MET A 174 11.10 -6.25 1.98
N ARG A 175 11.65 -5.97 3.17
CA ARG A 175 11.94 -4.60 3.61
C ARG A 175 12.94 -3.89 2.69
N ILE A 176 14.00 -4.56 2.25
CA ILE A 176 14.96 -3.99 1.29
C ILE A 176 14.25 -3.63 -0.02
N LEU A 177 13.46 -4.56 -0.57
CA LEU A 177 12.80 -4.34 -1.87
C LEU A 177 11.78 -3.18 -1.81
N PHE A 178 10.91 -3.16 -0.80
CA PHE A 178 9.94 -2.06 -0.65
C PHE A 178 10.62 -0.72 -0.35
N THR A 179 11.73 -0.73 0.40
CA THR A 179 12.52 0.49 0.63
C THR A 179 13.15 0.97 -0.68
N THR A 180 13.68 0.06 -1.49
CA THR A 180 14.32 0.41 -2.76
C THR A 180 13.32 1.07 -3.72
N VAL A 181 12.13 0.49 -3.88
CA VAL A 181 11.05 1.07 -4.70
C VAL A 181 10.57 2.43 -4.17
N SER A 182 10.66 2.67 -2.86
CA SER A 182 10.29 3.97 -2.29
C SER A 182 11.31 5.09 -2.53
N LEU A 183 12.48 4.77 -3.10
CA LEU A 183 13.50 5.77 -3.47
C LEU A 183 13.17 6.50 -4.77
N ASP A 184 12.21 5.97 -5.53
CA ASP A 184 11.78 6.54 -6.79
C ASP A 184 10.65 7.54 -6.62
N ASP A 185 10.70 8.58 -7.46
CA ASP A 185 9.66 9.62 -7.52
C ASP A 185 8.33 9.04 -8.03
N TYR A 186 8.37 7.90 -8.73
CA TYR A 186 7.21 7.18 -9.27
C TYR A 186 7.42 5.67 -9.24
N THR A 187 6.71 4.96 -8.35
CA THR A 187 6.69 3.49 -8.36
C THR A 187 6.06 2.95 -9.65
N SER A 188 6.78 2.09 -10.36
CA SER A 188 6.31 1.43 -11.57
C SER A 188 5.57 0.11 -11.27
N GLU A 189 4.62 -0.27 -12.13
CA GLU A 189 3.98 -1.60 -12.07
C GLU A 189 5.00 -2.74 -12.27
N VAL A 190 6.11 -2.47 -12.97
CA VAL A 190 7.19 -3.43 -13.22
C VAL A 190 7.93 -3.78 -11.94
N GLU A 191 8.29 -2.79 -11.12
CA GLU A 191 8.93 -2.99 -9.82
C GLU A 191 8.05 -3.79 -8.87
N LEU A 192 6.77 -3.42 -8.72
CA LEU A 192 5.83 -4.12 -7.84
C LEU A 192 5.61 -5.57 -8.29
N SER A 193 5.49 -5.81 -9.60
CA SER A 193 5.40 -7.18 -10.14
C SER A 193 6.67 -8.00 -9.92
N THR A 194 7.84 -7.35 -9.90
CA THR A 194 9.14 -7.97 -9.65
C THR A 194 9.27 -8.38 -8.17
N ILE A 195 8.81 -7.52 -7.24
CA ILE A 195 8.72 -7.86 -5.82
C ILE A 195 7.82 -9.09 -5.61
N GLU A 196 6.63 -9.10 -6.19
CA GLU A 196 5.71 -10.24 -6.04
C GLU A 196 6.25 -11.54 -6.64
N ARG A 197 6.96 -11.48 -7.77
CA ARG A 197 7.63 -12.64 -8.36
C ARG A 197 8.71 -13.17 -7.42
N TYR A 198 9.60 -12.31 -6.93
CA TYR A 198 10.67 -12.72 -6.02
C TYR A 198 10.14 -13.24 -4.69
N ARG A 199 9.09 -12.61 -4.14
CA ARG A 199 8.37 -13.07 -2.95
C ARG A 199 7.86 -14.50 -3.14
N THR A 200 7.25 -14.77 -4.29
CA THR A 200 6.74 -16.10 -4.65
C THR A 200 7.88 -17.11 -4.77
N THR A 201 8.99 -16.73 -5.38
CA THR A 201 10.19 -17.56 -5.51
C THR A 201 10.74 -17.97 -4.15
N LEU A 202 10.94 -17.02 -3.21
CA LEU A 202 11.46 -17.32 -1.88
C LEU A 202 10.52 -18.26 -1.09
N LEU A 203 9.21 -18.00 -1.12
CA LEU A 203 8.23 -18.85 -0.45
C LEU A 203 8.19 -20.27 -1.04
N ALA A 204 8.23 -20.39 -2.37
CA ALA A 204 8.29 -21.67 -3.05
C ALA A 204 9.56 -22.46 -2.67
N THR A 205 10.71 -21.79 -2.55
CA THR A 205 11.96 -22.42 -2.11
C THR A 205 11.88 -22.94 -0.67
N MET A 206 11.25 -22.18 0.24
CA MET A 206 11.01 -22.61 1.62
C MET A 206 10.08 -23.83 1.68
N ASP A 207 8.97 -23.77 0.94
CA ASP A 207 7.96 -24.84 0.88
C ASP A 207 8.52 -26.14 0.29
N GLN A 208 9.28 -26.06 -0.81
CA GLN A 208 9.94 -27.22 -1.44
C GLN A 208 10.92 -27.93 -0.49
N SER A 209 11.49 -27.17 0.46
CA SER A 209 12.42 -27.70 1.46
C SER A 209 11.72 -28.14 2.75
N GLY A 210 10.39 -28.03 2.83
CA GLY A 210 9.60 -28.40 4.00
C GLY A 210 9.74 -27.42 5.18
N VAL A 211 10.26 -26.22 4.95
CA VAL A 211 10.40 -25.16 5.96
C VAL A 211 9.18 -24.25 5.85
N ARG A 212 8.27 -24.31 6.82
CA ARG A 212 7.06 -23.47 6.84
C ARG A 212 7.39 -22.09 7.43
N ASN A 213 7.03 -21.03 6.71
CA ASN A 213 7.09 -19.66 7.22
C ASN A 213 6.04 -19.47 8.34
N ALA A 214 6.37 -18.74 9.42
CA ALA A 214 5.41 -18.42 10.48
C ALA A 214 4.24 -17.57 9.98
N THR A 215 4.48 -16.81 8.92
CA THR A 215 3.51 -15.91 8.29
C THR A 215 2.44 -16.64 7.47
N THR A 216 2.56 -17.97 7.30
CA THR A 216 1.55 -18.84 6.67
C THR A 216 0.72 -19.66 7.66
N GLU A 217 0.71 -19.32 8.96
CA GLU A 217 -0.28 -19.86 9.89
C GLU A 217 -1.65 -19.17 9.71
N ALA A 218 -2.39 -19.60 8.69
CA ALA A 218 -3.84 -19.74 8.84
C ALA A 218 -4.08 -21.05 9.63
N PRO A 219 -4.98 -21.06 10.61
CA PRO A 219 -5.16 -22.20 11.50
C PRO A 219 -5.74 -23.40 10.73
N THR A 220 -5.00 -24.49 10.65
CA THR A 220 -5.56 -25.79 10.25
C THR A 220 -6.58 -26.28 11.29
N PRO A 221 -7.74 -26.81 10.87
CA PRO A 221 -8.73 -27.37 11.77
C PRO A 221 -8.26 -28.75 12.25
N SER A 222 -7.75 -28.84 13.48
CA SER A 222 -7.64 -30.13 14.16
C SER A 222 -9.00 -30.55 14.67
N SER A 223 -9.58 -31.54 13.99
CA SER A 223 -10.66 -32.37 14.51
C SER A 223 -10.13 -33.22 15.66
N VAL A 224 -10.50 -32.91 16.92
CA VAL A 224 -10.61 -33.94 17.98
C VAL A 224 -11.72 -33.55 18.97
N HIS A 225 -12.48 -34.58 19.35
CA HIS A 225 -13.61 -34.61 20.26
C HIS A 225 -13.48 -33.90 21.61
N ALA A 226 -14.65 -33.42 22.08
CA ALA A 226 -15.20 -33.41 23.44
C ALA A 226 -14.25 -33.29 24.65
N GLY A 227 -14.41 -32.19 25.40
CA GLY A 227 -13.94 -32.06 26.80
C GLY A 227 -13.61 -30.62 27.15
N GLY A 228 -14.44 -29.97 27.98
CA GLY A 228 -14.40 -28.52 28.21
C GLY A 228 -13.27 -28.00 29.10
N SER A 229 -12.90 -26.74 28.90
CA SER A 229 -12.98 -25.65 29.90
C SER A 229 -12.70 -24.34 29.19
N GLY A 230 -13.57 -23.35 29.36
CA GLY A 230 -13.48 -22.06 28.66
C GLY A 230 -12.35 -21.20 29.19
N ALA A 231 -11.45 -20.81 28.29
CA ALA A 231 -10.62 -19.61 28.45
C ALA A 231 -11.27 -18.46 27.66
N PRO A 232 -11.24 -17.20 28.16
CA PRO A 232 -12.06 -16.12 27.61
C PRO A 232 -11.52 -15.62 26.26
N GLN A 233 -12.41 -15.47 25.28
CA GLN A 233 -12.13 -14.79 24.02
C GLN A 233 -11.72 -13.32 24.25
N PRO A 234 -10.79 -12.74 23.45
CA PRO A 234 -10.53 -11.31 23.47
C PRO A 234 -11.83 -10.56 23.19
N ALA A 235 -12.19 -9.59 24.04
CA ALA A 235 -13.42 -8.85 23.92
C ALA A 235 -13.51 -8.13 22.56
N GLU A 236 -14.52 -8.50 21.75
CA GLU A 236 -14.86 -7.77 20.54
C GLU A 236 -15.17 -6.31 20.90
N THR A 237 -14.46 -5.36 20.27
CA THR A 237 -14.78 -3.92 20.37
C THR A 237 -16.27 -3.72 20.10
N PRO A 238 -17.06 -3.06 20.97
CA PRO A 238 -18.49 -2.95 20.80
C PRO A 238 -18.88 -2.30 19.46
N ALA A 239 -20.03 -2.69 18.91
CA ALA A 239 -20.56 -2.10 17.69
C ALA A 239 -20.85 -0.60 17.90
N ARG A 240 -20.43 0.24 16.96
CA ARG A 240 -20.68 1.69 16.99
C ARG A 240 -22.19 1.96 16.86
N PRO A 241 -22.73 2.96 17.56
CA PRO A 241 -24.14 3.30 17.48
C PRO A 241 -24.51 3.76 16.06
N LEU A 242 -25.68 3.34 15.58
CA LEU A 242 -26.11 3.63 14.20
C LEU A 242 -26.17 5.14 13.93
N SER A 243 -26.63 5.94 14.90
CA SER A 243 -26.72 7.40 14.76
C SER A 243 -25.36 8.06 14.47
N GLU A 244 -24.29 7.55 15.06
CA GLU A 244 -22.93 8.04 14.82
C GLU A 244 -22.48 7.71 13.40
N LEU A 245 -22.74 6.48 12.93
CA LEU A 245 -22.41 6.05 11.56
C LEU A 245 -23.21 6.83 10.50
N MET A 246 -24.48 7.14 10.79
CA MET A 246 -25.30 7.97 9.92
C MET A 246 -24.79 9.41 9.87
N THR A 247 -24.30 9.93 11.00
CA THR A 247 -23.67 11.27 11.06
C THR A 247 -22.35 11.28 10.28
N GLU A 248 -21.53 10.24 10.43
CA GLU A 248 -20.30 10.07 9.64
C GLU A 248 -20.58 10.04 8.14
N LEU A 249 -21.60 9.28 7.71
CA LEU A 249 -22.06 9.25 6.33
C LEU A 249 -22.52 10.65 5.86
N ASP A 250 -23.29 11.37 6.69
CA ASP A 250 -23.79 12.69 6.35
C ASP A 250 -22.67 13.74 6.25
N ASN A 251 -21.61 13.59 7.03
CA ASN A 251 -20.41 14.44 7.01
C ASN A 251 -19.50 14.22 5.80
N LEU A 252 -19.64 13.12 5.05
CA LEU A 252 -18.90 12.94 3.80
C LEU A 252 -19.28 14.06 2.82
N VAL A 253 -18.32 14.65 2.13
CA VAL A 253 -18.62 15.72 1.17
C VAL A 253 -19.48 15.17 0.03
N GLY A 254 -20.54 15.91 -0.32
CA GLY A 254 -21.35 15.65 -1.50
C GLY A 254 -22.16 14.35 -1.47
N MET A 255 -22.24 13.69 -2.64
CA MET A 255 -22.81 12.34 -2.82
C MET A 255 -24.27 12.17 -2.36
N VAL A 256 -25.11 13.19 -2.57
CA VAL A 256 -26.50 13.22 -2.08
C VAL A 256 -27.27 11.94 -2.44
N GLU A 257 -27.16 11.48 -3.69
CA GLU A 257 -27.83 10.26 -4.17
C GLU A 257 -27.30 8.99 -3.49
N VAL A 258 -25.98 8.87 -3.30
CA VAL A 258 -25.36 7.75 -2.59
C VAL A 258 -25.84 7.69 -1.14
N LYS A 259 -25.84 8.84 -0.45
CA LYS A 259 -26.31 8.94 0.93
C LYS A 259 -27.78 8.53 1.05
N HIS A 260 -28.61 8.95 0.09
CA HIS A 260 -30.01 8.55 0.03
C HIS A 260 -30.16 7.03 -0.15
N GLU A 261 -29.42 6.41 -1.07
CA GLU A 261 -29.47 4.97 -1.29
C GLU A 261 -28.97 4.16 -0.08
N VAL A 262 -27.88 4.60 0.55
CA VAL A 262 -27.38 3.97 1.78
C VAL A 262 -28.40 4.09 2.92
N LYS A 263 -29.07 5.24 3.05
CA LYS A 263 -30.18 5.43 4.00
C LYS A 263 -31.34 4.48 3.72
N LEU A 264 -31.71 4.29 2.45
CA LEU A 264 -32.77 3.36 2.06
C LEU A 264 -32.41 1.90 2.37
N VAL A 265 -31.18 1.49 2.07
CA VAL A 265 -30.66 0.15 2.42
C VAL A 265 -30.67 -0.04 3.94
N THR A 266 -30.22 0.95 4.71
CA THR A 266 -30.20 0.93 6.17
C THR A 266 -31.62 0.78 6.75
N ALA A 267 -32.57 1.57 6.25
CA ALA A 267 -33.98 1.51 6.69
C ALA A 267 -34.61 0.14 6.40
N LEU A 268 -34.36 -0.42 5.22
CA LEU A 268 -34.82 -1.77 4.87
C LEU A 268 -34.28 -2.81 5.87
N LEU A 269 -33.00 -2.75 6.19
CA LEU A 269 -32.35 -3.68 7.12
C LEU A 269 -32.87 -3.53 8.55
N GLN A 270 -33.13 -2.30 9.02
CA GLN A 270 -33.77 -2.06 10.31
C GLN A 270 -35.16 -2.72 10.38
N VAL A 271 -35.97 -2.57 9.34
CA VAL A 271 -37.30 -3.21 9.27
C VAL A 271 -37.17 -4.73 9.27
N GLN A 272 -36.23 -5.31 8.50
CA GLN A 272 -36.01 -6.76 8.50
C GLN A 272 -35.56 -7.29 9.86
N ARG A 273 -34.69 -6.55 10.56
CA ARG A 273 -34.28 -6.87 11.93
C ARG A 273 -35.47 -6.86 12.89
N LEU A 274 -36.29 -5.81 12.86
CA LEU A 274 -37.47 -5.72 13.70
C LEU A 274 -38.48 -6.84 13.43
N ARG A 275 -38.67 -7.21 12.15
CA ARG A 275 -39.51 -8.36 11.77
C ARG A 275 -38.96 -9.65 12.35
N LYS A 276 -37.64 -9.88 12.25
CA LYS A 276 -36.96 -11.07 12.80
C LYS A 276 -37.09 -11.15 14.32
N GLU A 277 -36.87 -10.04 15.03
CA GLU A 277 -37.02 -9.94 16.49
C GLU A 277 -38.45 -10.25 16.96
N ARG A 278 -39.45 -9.96 16.11
CA ARG A 278 -40.87 -10.26 16.37
C ARG A 278 -41.34 -11.60 15.82
N GLY A 279 -40.43 -12.45 15.31
CA GLY A 279 -40.77 -13.75 14.72
C GLY A 279 -41.59 -13.68 13.43
N LEU A 280 -41.63 -12.52 12.77
CA LEU A 280 -42.34 -12.34 11.49
C LEU A 280 -41.48 -12.85 10.33
N LYS A 281 -42.14 -13.35 9.27
CA LYS A 281 -41.44 -13.73 8.03
C LYS A 281 -40.66 -12.54 7.47
N THR A 282 -39.37 -12.73 7.23
CA THR A 282 -38.50 -11.78 6.54
C THR A 282 -38.40 -12.15 5.08
N THR A 283 -38.22 -11.15 4.21
CA THR A 283 -37.92 -11.39 2.79
C THR A 283 -36.41 -11.52 2.63
N THR A 284 -35.97 -12.63 2.04
CA THR A 284 -34.58 -12.93 1.75
C THR A 284 -34.14 -12.21 0.47
N ALA A 285 -33.96 -10.88 0.54
CA ALA A 285 -33.33 -10.13 -0.54
C ALA A 285 -31.81 -10.34 -0.54
N SER A 286 -31.19 -10.29 -1.73
CA SER A 286 -29.73 -10.21 -1.82
C SER A 286 -29.25 -8.92 -1.15
N ARG A 287 -28.10 -9.01 -0.46
CA ARG A 287 -27.47 -7.90 0.25
C ARG A 287 -26.24 -7.37 -0.49
N HIS A 288 -25.86 -8.02 -1.59
CA HIS A 288 -24.70 -7.63 -2.41
C HIS A 288 -25.00 -6.41 -3.27
N LEU A 289 -23.98 -5.59 -3.48
CA LEU A 289 -24.12 -4.28 -4.12
C LEU A 289 -23.14 -4.12 -5.28
N VAL A 290 -23.51 -3.28 -6.24
CA VAL A 290 -22.64 -2.81 -7.31
C VAL A 290 -22.43 -1.32 -7.13
N PHE A 291 -21.19 -0.89 -6.90
CA PHE A 291 -20.81 0.51 -6.85
C PHE A 291 -20.28 0.93 -8.20
N VAL A 292 -20.87 1.94 -8.82
CA VAL A 292 -20.36 2.47 -10.09
C VAL A 292 -19.95 3.92 -9.98
N GLY A 293 -18.83 4.28 -10.59
CA GLY A 293 -18.38 5.67 -10.67
C GLY A 293 -16.87 5.75 -10.90
N ASN A 294 -16.41 6.94 -11.29
CA ASN A 294 -14.99 7.21 -11.54
C ASN A 294 -14.12 7.00 -10.28
N PRO A 295 -12.79 6.89 -10.42
CA PRO A 295 -11.86 6.85 -9.30
C PRO A 295 -12.04 8.06 -8.38
N GLY A 296 -11.79 7.89 -7.09
CA GLY A 296 -11.83 8.99 -6.12
C GLY A 296 -13.22 9.58 -5.83
N THR A 297 -14.32 8.98 -6.29
CA THR A 297 -15.70 9.34 -5.92
C THR A 297 -16.14 8.78 -4.57
N GLY A 298 -15.21 8.24 -3.75
CA GLY A 298 -15.46 7.79 -2.37
C GLY A 298 -16.16 6.44 -2.19
N LYS A 299 -16.18 5.58 -3.22
CA LYS A 299 -16.67 4.19 -3.16
C LYS A 299 -16.17 3.42 -1.93
N THR A 300 -14.85 3.39 -1.73
CA THR A 300 -14.20 2.70 -0.61
C THR A 300 -14.57 3.31 0.74
N THR A 301 -14.63 4.64 0.83
CA THR A 301 -15.02 5.35 2.05
C THR A 301 -16.44 4.98 2.47
N VAL A 302 -17.39 4.98 1.52
CA VAL A 302 -18.78 4.58 1.78
C VAL A 302 -18.87 3.09 2.11
N ALA A 303 -18.12 2.22 1.44
CA ALA A 303 -18.09 0.79 1.76
C ALA A 303 -17.67 0.52 3.21
N ARG A 304 -16.71 1.30 3.74
CA ARG A 304 -16.23 1.19 5.12
C ARG A 304 -17.28 1.58 6.14
N VAL A 305 -17.99 2.69 5.91
CA VAL A 305 -19.13 3.10 6.76
C VAL A 305 -20.25 2.06 6.70
N LEU A 306 -20.56 1.56 5.49
CA LEU A 306 -21.59 0.55 5.29
C LEU A 306 -21.27 -0.77 6.00
N ALA A 307 -20.00 -1.19 6.03
CA ALA A 307 -19.56 -2.38 6.77
C ALA A 307 -19.86 -2.27 8.27
N GLN A 308 -19.64 -1.09 8.85
CA GLN A 308 -19.98 -0.82 10.25
C GLN A 308 -21.50 -0.77 10.46
N ILE A 309 -22.27 -0.18 9.53
CA ILE A 309 -23.74 -0.18 9.60
C ILE A 309 -24.28 -1.61 9.59
N TYR A 310 -23.76 -2.46 8.69
CA TYR A 310 -24.13 -3.88 8.61
C TYR A 310 -23.82 -4.63 9.89
N ARG A 311 -22.70 -4.33 10.54
CA ARG A 311 -22.37 -4.88 11.86
C ARG A 311 -23.38 -4.47 12.92
N THR A 312 -23.65 -3.17 13.03
CA THR A 312 -24.58 -2.62 14.03
C THR A 312 -26.00 -3.15 13.84
N LEU A 313 -26.40 -3.43 12.59
CA LEU A 313 -27.69 -4.02 12.26
C LEU A 313 -27.72 -5.56 12.34
N GLY A 314 -26.60 -6.22 12.66
CA GLY A 314 -26.51 -7.67 12.78
C GLY A 314 -26.61 -8.41 11.44
N VAL A 315 -26.29 -7.73 10.33
CA VAL A 315 -26.17 -8.34 8.99
C VAL A 315 -24.90 -9.17 8.90
N VAL A 316 -23.82 -8.67 9.51
CA VAL A 316 -22.52 -9.33 9.69
C VAL A 316 -22.07 -9.15 11.14
N THR A 317 -21.13 -9.94 11.66
CA THR A 317 -20.73 -9.86 13.08
C THR A 317 -19.50 -8.97 13.30
N LYS A 318 -18.53 -8.98 12.37
CA LYS A 318 -17.25 -8.27 12.53
C LYS A 318 -17.24 -6.86 11.94
N GLY A 319 -17.91 -6.64 10.81
CA GLY A 319 -18.01 -5.32 10.18
C GLY A 319 -16.71 -4.77 9.60
N HIS A 320 -15.68 -5.60 9.44
CA HIS A 320 -14.46 -5.21 8.73
C HIS A 320 -14.70 -5.20 7.22
N LEU A 321 -13.89 -4.40 6.52
CA LEU A 321 -13.87 -4.32 5.07
C LEU A 321 -12.57 -4.96 4.59
N VAL A 322 -12.67 -5.93 3.68
CA VAL A 322 -11.54 -6.47 2.92
C VAL A 322 -11.65 -5.92 1.50
N GLU A 323 -10.57 -5.32 1.02
CA GLU A 323 -10.49 -4.71 -0.31
C GLU A 323 -9.57 -5.58 -1.18
N THR A 324 -9.99 -5.85 -2.42
CA THR A 324 -9.24 -6.65 -3.38
C THR A 324 -9.53 -6.19 -4.81
N ASP A 325 -8.71 -6.62 -5.75
CA ASP A 325 -8.88 -6.38 -7.19
C ASP A 325 -8.62 -7.68 -7.97
N ARG A 326 -8.48 -7.59 -9.30
CA ARG A 326 -8.13 -8.76 -10.12
C ARG A 326 -6.81 -9.41 -9.71
N SER A 327 -5.78 -8.64 -9.35
CA SER A 327 -4.49 -9.18 -8.93
C SER A 327 -4.62 -9.99 -7.63
N GLY A 328 -5.53 -9.59 -6.75
CA GLY A 328 -5.86 -10.31 -5.51
C GLY A 328 -6.71 -11.57 -5.71
N LEU A 329 -7.42 -11.70 -6.83
CA LEU A 329 -8.36 -12.80 -7.08
C LEU A 329 -7.86 -13.83 -8.11
N VAL A 330 -7.09 -13.40 -9.11
CA VAL A 330 -6.65 -14.25 -10.22
C VAL A 330 -5.21 -14.71 -10.00
N ALA A 331 -4.93 -15.99 -10.25
CA ALA A 331 -3.58 -16.57 -10.22
C ALA A 331 -2.99 -16.71 -11.62
N GLY A 332 -1.66 -16.80 -11.72
CA GLY A 332 -0.95 -16.98 -13.00
C GLY A 332 -0.97 -18.40 -13.56
N TYR A 333 -1.47 -19.38 -12.80
CA TYR A 333 -1.48 -20.80 -13.14
C TYR A 333 -2.89 -21.40 -13.04
N VAL A 334 -3.19 -22.34 -13.95
CA VAL A 334 -4.48 -23.04 -14.05
C VAL A 334 -4.84 -23.72 -12.72
N GLY A 335 -6.08 -23.52 -12.26
CA GLY A 335 -6.63 -24.22 -11.08
C GLY A 335 -6.23 -23.64 -9.72
N GLN A 336 -5.48 -22.53 -9.69
CA GLN A 336 -5.16 -21.83 -8.44
C GLN A 336 -6.07 -20.63 -8.15
N THR A 337 -6.82 -20.17 -9.15
CA THR A 337 -7.70 -18.99 -9.05
C THR A 337 -8.85 -19.23 -8.08
N ALA A 338 -9.55 -20.37 -8.17
CA ALA A 338 -10.61 -20.70 -7.21
C ALA A 338 -10.11 -20.69 -5.74
N THR A 339 -8.91 -21.22 -5.48
CA THR A 339 -8.29 -21.23 -4.14
C THR A 339 -7.98 -19.81 -3.66
N LYS A 340 -7.49 -18.94 -4.56
CA LYS A 340 -7.18 -17.54 -4.25
C LYS A 340 -8.44 -16.73 -3.92
N VAL A 341 -9.50 -16.89 -4.72
CA VAL A 341 -10.82 -16.32 -4.43
C VAL A 341 -11.32 -16.81 -3.06
N GLN A 342 -11.22 -18.12 -2.79
CA GLN A 342 -11.65 -18.68 -1.52
C GLN A 342 -10.91 -18.07 -0.32
N ALA A 343 -9.58 -17.90 -0.42
CA ALA A 343 -8.77 -17.28 0.62
C ALA A 343 -9.21 -15.84 0.93
N VAL A 344 -9.52 -15.04 -0.11
CA VAL A 344 -10.03 -13.68 0.07
C VAL A 344 -11.42 -13.69 0.73
N PHE A 345 -12.30 -14.63 0.36
CA PHE A 345 -13.60 -14.80 1.02
C PHE A 345 -13.48 -15.27 2.48
N GLU A 346 -12.43 -16.00 2.83
CA GLU A 346 -12.14 -16.37 4.22
C GLU A 346 -11.66 -15.17 5.03
N GLN A 347 -10.83 -14.30 4.45
CA GLN A 347 -10.45 -13.03 5.08
C GLN A 347 -11.68 -12.13 5.32
N ALA A 348 -12.60 -12.08 4.36
CA ALA A 348 -13.82 -11.27 4.45
C ALA A 348 -14.95 -11.90 5.27
N ASP A 349 -14.75 -13.10 5.84
CA ASP A 349 -15.81 -13.84 6.52
C ASP A 349 -16.39 -13.08 7.72
N GLN A 350 -17.72 -12.99 7.76
CA GLN A 350 -18.47 -12.16 8.70
C GLN A 350 -18.21 -10.65 8.60
N GLY A 351 -17.78 -10.19 7.42
CA GLY A 351 -17.57 -8.79 7.09
C GLY A 351 -18.06 -8.44 5.69
N VAL A 352 -17.41 -7.44 5.09
CA VAL A 352 -17.70 -6.94 3.75
C VAL A 352 -16.47 -7.16 2.86
N LEU A 353 -16.69 -7.66 1.65
CA LEU A 353 -15.67 -7.79 0.61
C LEU A 353 -15.94 -6.75 -0.48
N LEU A 354 -14.98 -5.85 -0.72
CA LEU A 354 -15.00 -4.93 -1.85
C LEU A 354 -14.05 -5.45 -2.93
N ILE A 355 -14.59 -5.72 -4.13
CA ILE A 355 -13.82 -6.07 -5.32
C ILE A 355 -13.77 -4.82 -6.21
N ASP A 356 -12.66 -4.09 -6.18
CA ASP A 356 -12.47 -2.91 -7.03
C ASP A 356 -12.07 -3.31 -8.45
N GLU A 357 -12.45 -2.45 -9.40
CA GLU A 357 -12.34 -2.69 -10.84
C GLU A 357 -12.80 -4.10 -11.27
N ALA A 358 -13.91 -4.58 -10.71
CA ALA A 358 -14.36 -5.97 -10.88
C ALA A 358 -14.57 -6.38 -12.35
N TYR A 359 -14.87 -5.42 -13.23
CA TYR A 359 -14.98 -5.65 -14.68
C TYR A 359 -13.70 -6.20 -15.30
N SER A 360 -12.54 -5.97 -14.67
CA SER A 360 -11.28 -6.51 -15.12
C SER A 360 -11.27 -8.03 -15.10
N LEU A 361 -12.08 -8.70 -14.26
CA LEU A 361 -12.23 -10.16 -14.24
C LEU A 361 -12.87 -10.72 -15.53
N ALA A 362 -13.69 -9.93 -16.21
CA ALA A 362 -14.30 -10.32 -17.49
C ALA A 362 -13.44 -9.95 -18.72
N ARG A 363 -12.34 -9.22 -18.53
CA ARG A 363 -11.41 -8.89 -19.61
C ARG A 363 -10.46 -10.07 -19.79
N GLY A 364 -10.54 -10.78 -20.93
CA GLY A 364 -9.75 -11.98 -21.21
C GLY A 364 -10.34 -12.85 -22.33
N GLY A 365 -9.49 -13.51 -23.13
CA GLY A 365 -9.93 -14.53 -24.11
C GLY A 365 -10.23 -15.88 -23.45
N GLU A 366 -10.54 -16.92 -24.25
CA GLU A 366 -10.88 -18.29 -23.77
C GLU A 366 -9.83 -18.97 -22.87
N ARG A 367 -8.62 -18.41 -22.74
CA ARG A 367 -7.53 -18.92 -21.89
C ARG A 367 -7.29 -18.09 -20.62
N ASP A 368 -8.17 -17.13 -20.32
CA ASP A 368 -8.03 -16.27 -19.14
C ASP A 368 -8.74 -16.86 -17.91
N PHE A 369 -8.04 -16.89 -16.78
CA PHE A 369 -8.51 -17.38 -15.50
C PHE A 369 -9.53 -16.44 -14.82
N GLY A 370 -9.81 -15.28 -15.40
CA GLY A 370 -10.84 -14.35 -14.90
C GLY A 370 -12.25 -14.96 -14.82
N GLN A 371 -12.63 -15.82 -15.77
CA GLN A 371 -13.93 -16.50 -15.73
C GLN A 371 -14.03 -17.49 -14.56
N GLU A 372 -12.94 -18.22 -14.27
CA GLU A 372 -12.85 -19.12 -13.11
C GLU A 372 -13.05 -18.33 -11.80
N ALA A 373 -12.49 -17.11 -11.71
CA ALA A 373 -12.71 -16.24 -10.57
C ALA A 373 -14.18 -15.83 -10.43
N ILE A 374 -14.83 -15.43 -11.54
CA ILE A 374 -16.26 -15.04 -11.54
C ILE A 374 -17.13 -16.20 -11.06
N ASP A 375 -16.90 -17.40 -11.57
CA ASP A 375 -17.69 -18.59 -11.21
C ASP A 375 -17.50 -18.94 -9.72
N ALA A 376 -16.26 -18.87 -9.22
CA ALA A 376 -15.96 -19.06 -7.81
C ALA A 376 -16.62 -17.99 -6.92
N ILE A 377 -16.60 -16.71 -7.32
CA ILE A 377 -17.26 -15.61 -6.63
C ILE A 377 -18.76 -15.87 -6.55
N VAL A 378 -19.42 -16.16 -7.68
CA VAL A 378 -20.87 -16.43 -7.75
C VAL A 378 -21.26 -17.55 -6.79
N LYS A 379 -20.48 -18.64 -6.76
CA LYS A 379 -20.70 -19.75 -5.83
C LYS A 379 -20.57 -19.31 -4.38
N LEU A 380 -19.47 -18.61 -4.03
CA LEU A 380 -19.20 -18.23 -2.65
C LEU A 380 -20.16 -17.17 -2.10
N VAL A 381 -20.64 -16.23 -2.92
CA VAL A 381 -21.66 -15.26 -2.49
C VAL A 381 -23.00 -15.94 -2.20
N GLU A 382 -23.34 -17.02 -2.93
CA GLU A 382 -24.53 -17.82 -2.62
C GLU A 382 -24.34 -18.63 -1.33
N ASP A 383 -23.25 -19.41 -1.27
CA ASP A 383 -22.96 -20.31 -0.14
C ASP A 383 -22.77 -19.55 1.17
N ARG A 384 -22.29 -18.30 1.12
CA ARG A 384 -22.00 -17.45 2.29
C ARG A 384 -22.91 -16.21 2.38
N ARG A 385 -24.08 -16.21 1.74
CA ARG A 385 -25.03 -15.08 1.67
C ARG A 385 -25.45 -14.45 3.01
N ASP A 386 -25.43 -15.22 4.09
CA ASP A 386 -25.79 -14.76 5.45
C ASP A 386 -24.57 -14.39 6.30
N ARG A 387 -23.36 -14.56 5.76
CA ARG A 387 -22.09 -14.30 6.45
C ARG A 387 -21.30 -13.17 5.81
N ILE A 388 -21.40 -12.96 4.51
CA ILE A 388 -20.58 -11.99 3.79
C ILE A 388 -21.48 -11.07 2.98
N VAL A 389 -21.12 -9.79 2.93
CA VAL A 389 -21.63 -8.89 1.90
C VAL A 389 -20.52 -8.55 0.92
N CYS A 390 -20.64 -9.04 -0.32
CA CYS A 390 -19.79 -8.63 -1.43
C CYS A 390 -20.30 -7.33 -2.10
N ILE A 391 -19.38 -6.43 -2.40
CA ILE A 391 -19.58 -5.20 -3.17
C ILE A 391 -18.63 -5.25 -4.37
N MET A 392 -19.16 -5.15 -5.58
CA MET A 392 -18.34 -5.01 -6.79
C MET A 392 -18.28 -3.53 -7.19
N ALA A 393 -17.09 -3.01 -7.43
CA ALA A 393 -16.87 -1.62 -7.82
C ALA A 393 -16.23 -1.50 -9.21
N GLY A 394 -16.56 -0.42 -9.92
CA GLY A 394 -15.93 -0.10 -11.22
C GLY A 394 -16.64 1.00 -11.99
N TYR A 395 -16.29 1.14 -13.27
CA TYR A 395 -16.91 2.12 -14.17
C TYR A 395 -18.33 1.71 -14.57
N PRO A 396 -19.26 2.67 -14.79
CA PRO A 396 -20.66 2.37 -15.05
C PRO A 396 -20.94 1.41 -16.21
N ASP A 397 -20.29 1.62 -17.35
CA ASP A 397 -20.54 0.83 -18.57
C ASP A 397 -19.91 -0.56 -18.46
N GLU A 398 -18.68 -0.63 -17.98
CA GLU A 398 -17.98 -1.90 -17.79
C GLU A 398 -18.63 -2.78 -16.72
N MET A 399 -19.14 -2.18 -15.65
CA MET A 399 -19.90 -2.92 -14.64
C MET A 399 -21.25 -3.40 -15.19
N ALA A 400 -21.91 -2.62 -16.05
CA ALA A 400 -23.12 -3.08 -16.73
C ALA A 400 -22.82 -4.28 -17.65
N GLN A 401 -21.69 -4.23 -18.38
CA GLN A 401 -21.25 -5.34 -19.22
C GLN A 401 -20.90 -6.59 -18.41
N LEU A 402 -20.15 -6.45 -17.31
CA LEU A 402 -19.78 -7.57 -16.42
C LEU A 402 -21.03 -8.24 -15.83
N VAL A 403 -21.93 -7.45 -15.26
CA VAL A 403 -23.13 -8.00 -14.60
C VAL A 403 -24.07 -8.61 -15.65
N GLY A 404 -24.17 -8.01 -16.83
CA GLY A 404 -24.98 -8.51 -17.95
C GLY A 404 -24.42 -9.75 -18.64
N SER A 405 -23.10 -10.00 -18.58
CA SER A 405 -22.47 -11.16 -19.22
C SER A 405 -22.68 -12.47 -18.46
N ASN A 406 -23.00 -12.41 -17.16
CA ASN A 406 -23.17 -13.58 -16.30
C ASN A 406 -24.51 -13.53 -15.54
N PRO A 407 -25.49 -14.41 -15.85
CA PRO A 407 -26.77 -14.47 -15.15
C PRO A 407 -26.65 -14.72 -13.63
N GLY A 408 -25.59 -15.42 -13.20
CA GLY A 408 -25.25 -15.61 -11.79
C GLY A 408 -24.94 -14.28 -11.11
N LEU A 409 -24.12 -13.43 -11.72
CA LEU A 409 -23.86 -12.08 -11.20
C LEU A 409 -25.14 -11.22 -11.18
N ALA A 410 -25.88 -11.16 -12.29
CA ALA A 410 -27.12 -10.37 -12.37
C ALA A 410 -28.14 -10.71 -11.27
N SER A 411 -28.30 -12.00 -10.96
CA SER A 411 -29.24 -12.46 -9.94
C SER A 411 -28.78 -12.20 -8.50
N ARG A 412 -27.47 -12.26 -8.23
CA ARG A 412 -26.92 -12.02 -6.88
C ARG A 412 -26.62 -10.54 -6.60
N PHE A 413 -26.44 -9.71 -7.62
CA PHE A 413 -26.09 -8.30 -7.47
C PHE A 413 -27.17 -7.35 -8.07
N PRO A 414 -28.43 -7.38 -7.56
CA PRO A 414 -29.53 -6.64 -8.16
C PRO A 414 -29.50 -5.13 -7.87
N LYS A 415 -28.74 -4.68 -6.87
CA LYS A 415 -28.72 -3.28 -6.43
C LYS A 415 -27.46 -2.58 -6.88
N LYS A 416 -27.64 -1.48 -7.61
CA LYS A 416 -26.58 -0.59 -8.11
C LYS A 416 -26.65 0.75 -7.36
N ILE A 417 -25.51 1.23 -6.89
CA ILE A 417 -25.34 2.57 -6.31
C ILE A 417 -24.40 3.36 -7.22
N VAL A 418 -24.87 4.51 -7.70
CA VAL A 418 -24.12 5.39 -8.60
C VAL A 418 -23.41 6.46 -7.78
N PHE A 419 -22.11 6.58 -7.99
CA PHE A 419 -21.23 7.57 -7.40
C PHE A 419 -20.88 8.60 -8.48
N PRO A 420 -21.61 9.73 -8.55
CA PRO A 420 -21.34 10.77 -9.52
C PRO A 420 -19.98 11.43 -9.25
N ASP A 421 -19.43 12.09 -10.28
CA ASP A 421 -18.28 12.95 -10.10
C ASP A 421 -18.61 14.11 -9.18
N TYR A 422 -17.63 14.53 -8.38
CA TYR A 422 -17.77 15.70 -7.53
C TYR A 422 -17.82 16.98 -8.36
N THR A 423 -18.70 17.89 -7.96
CA THR A 423 -18.70 19.27 -8.42
C THR A 423 -17.40 19.97 -7.98
N THR A 424 -17.06 21.08 -8.65
CA THR A 424 -15.89 21.89 -8.26
C THR A 424 -15.95 22.36 -6.82
N ASP A 425 -17.14 22.74 -6.33
CA ASP A 425 -17.33 23.15 -4.94
C ASP A 425 -17.11 22.00 -3.94
N GLU A 426 -17.56 20.79 -4.28
CA GLU A 426 -17.30 19.60 -3.46
C GLU A 426 -15.81 19.24 -3.45
N LEU A 427 -15.13 19.32 -4.60
CA LEU A 427 -13.68 19.10 -4.68
C LEU A 427 -12.88 20.16 -3.90
N ALA A 428 -13.29 21.43 -3.97
CA ALA A 428 -12.70 22.51 -3.17
C ALA A 428 -12.92 22.26 -1.67
N THR A 429 -14.10 21.80 -1.27
CA THR A 429 -14.38 21.41 0.13
C THR A 429 -13.47 20.26 0.57
N ILE A 430 -13.23 19.27 -0.30
CA ILE A 430 -12.31 18.15 0.00
C ILE A 430 -10.88 18.65 0.19
N PHE A 431 -10.43 19.60 -0.65
CA PHE A 431 -9.13 20.27 -0.49
C PHE A 431 -9.05 20.99 0.86
N GLU A 432 -10.07 21.79 1.21
CA GLU A 432 -10.11 22.54 2.47
C GLU A 432 -10.08 21.61 3.70
N GLN A 433 -10.81 20.48 3.64
CA GLN A 433 -10.75 19.45 4.69
C GLN A 433 -9.40 18.73 4.77
N ALA A 434 -8.66 18.63 3.67
CA ALA A 434 -7.29 18.11 3.68
C ALA A 434 -6.34 19.13 4.31
N ALA A 435 -6.48 20.41 3.97
CA ALA A 435 -5.74 21.52 4.57
C ALA A 435 -5.94 21.59 6.09
N ASP A 436 -7.19 21.60 6.55
CA ASP A 436 -7.53 21.67 7.97
C ASP A 436 -6.92 20.50 8.77
N ARG A 437 -7.05 19.28 8.25
CA ARG A 437 -6.42 18.09 8.87
C ARG A 437 -4.90 18.14 8.87
N GLY A 438 -4.30 18.79 7.88
CA GLY A 438 -2.86 19.04 7.81
C GLY A 438 -2.39 20.21 8.69
N GLY A 439 -3.30 20.92 9.36
CA GLY A 439 -2.97 22.12 10.14
C GLY A 439 -2.77 23.39 9.31
N TYR A 440 -3.25 23.40 8.07
CA TYR A 440 -3.15 24.53 7.16
C TYR A 440 -4.46 25.32 7.07
N ARG A 441 -4.34 26.63 6.90
CA ARG A 441 -5.44 27.56 6.61
C ARG A 441 -5.25 28.15 5.22
N LEU A 442 -6.34 28.41 4.53
CA LEU A 442 -6.30 29.09 3.24
C LEU A 442 -6.36 30.62 3.45
N ALA A 443 -5.47 31.35 2.77
CA ALA A 443 -5.56 32.80 2.71
C ALA A 443 -6.77 33.26 1.88
N GLU A 444 -7.04 34.56 1.94
CA GLU A 444 -8.01 35.20 1.05
C GLU A 444 -7.68 34.89 -0.41
N ASN A 445 -8.71 34.59 -1.21
CA ASN A 445 -8.61 34.18 -2.62
C ASN A 445 -7.94 32.82 -2.90
N SER A 446 -7.37 32.11 -1.91
CA SER A 446 -6.79 30.78 -2.14
C SER A 446 -7.85 29.75 -2.55
N THR A 447 -9.04 29.77 -1.93
CA THR A 447 -10.18 28.93 -2.35
C THR A 447 -10.60 29.22 -3.80
N ALA A 448 -10.54 30.47 -4.24
CA ALA A 448 -10.87 30.83 -5.62
C ALA A 448 -9.82 30.26 -6.60
N ALA A 449 -8.53 30.29 -6.24
CA ALA A 449 -7.47 29.65 -7.01
C ALA A 449 -7.64 28.12 -7.08
N VAL A 450 -8.05 27.49 -5.98
CA VAL A 450 -8.37 26.04 -5.93
C VAL A 450 -9.50 25.73 -6.91
N ARG A 451 -10.60 26.47 -6.85
CA ARG A 451 -11.74 26.31 -7.77
C ARG A 451 -11.32 26.47 -9.23
N ALA A 452 -10.59 27.54 -9.56
CA ALA A 452 -10.13 27.80 -10.92
C ALA A 452 -9.24 26.68 -11.46
N TRP A 453 -8.36 26.13 -10.64
CA TRP A 453 -7.52 25.00 -11.02
C TRP A 453 -8.34 23.73 -11.28
N LEU A 454 -9.31 23.45 -10.41
CA LEU A 454 -10.21 22.29 -10.52
C LEU A 454 -11.16 22.39 -11.72
N ASP A 455 -11.66 23.59 -12.04
CA ASP A 455 -12.49 23.85 -13.21
C ASP A 455 -11.73 23.66 -14.53
N ALA A 456 -10.42 23.90 -14.52
CA ALA A 456 -9.57 23.71 -15.69
C ALA A 456 -9.24 22.23 -15.99
N LEU A 457 -9.56 21.30 -15.07
CA LEU A 457 -9.29 19.89 -15.28
C LEU A 457 -10.26 19.28 -16.29
N PRO A 458 -9.78 18.45 -17.24
CA PRO A 458 -10.66 17.71 -18.12
C PRO A 458 -11.47 16.71 -17.29
N ARG A 459 -12.80 16.86 -17.33
CA ARG A 459 -13.74 15.93 -16.72
C ARG A 459 -14.13 14.87 -17.73
N GLY A 460 -13.98 13.61 -17.35
CA GLY A 460 -14.24 12.48 -18.25
C GLY A 460 -14.00 11.14 -17.57
N LYS A 461 -13.99 10.07 -18.38
CA LYS A 461 -13.71 8.72 -17.90
C LYS A 461 -12.30 8.67 -17.28
N GLY A 462 -12.22 8.16 -16.06
CA GLY A 462 -10.95 8.06 -15.33
C GLY A 462 -10.56 9.33 -14.57
N PHE A 463 -11.41 10.36 -14.55
CA PHE A 463 -11.18 11.55 -13.74
C PHE A 463 -11.02 11.19 -12.25
N GLY A 464 -9.94 11.66 -11.61
CA GLY A 464 -9.52 11.23 -10.29
C GLY A 464 -10.34 11.78 -9.12
N ASN A 465 -11.24 12.76 -9.34
CA ASN A 465 -12.13 13.33 -8.32
C ASN A 465 -11.40 13.72 -7.02
N GLY A 466 -11.77 13.15 -5.87
CA GLY A 466 -11.14 13.45 -4.58
C GLY A 466 -9.64 13.14 -4.55
N ARG A 467 -9.14 12.27 -5.44
CA ARG A 467 -7.69 12.07 -5.64
C ARG A 467 -7.05 13.31 -6.24
N GLU A 468 -7.67 13.96 -7.24
CA GLU A 468 -7.17 15.23 -7.80
C GLU A 468 -7.12 16.34 -6.76
N ALA A 469 -8.15 16.46 -5.92
CA ALA A 469 -8.17 17.46 -4.85
C ALA A 469 -7.04 17.23 -3.81
N ARG A 470 -6.72 15.97 -3.50
CA ARG A 470 -5.59 15.63 -2.61
C ARG A 470 -4.24 15.89 -3.28
N ASN A 471 -4.08 15.48 -4.53
CA ASN A 471 -2.87 15.75 -5.30
C ASN A 471 -2.60 17.26 -5.41
N LEU A 472 -3.65 18.07 -5.63
CA LEU A 472 -3.55 19.52 -5.62
C LEU A 472 -3.08 20.04 -4.26
N PHE A 473 -3.61 19.50 -3.16
CA PHE A 473 -3.20 19.89 -1.81
C PHE A 473 -1.74 19.52 -1.52
N GLU A 474 -1.30 18.32 -1.88
CA GLU A 474 0.10 17.88 -1.74
C GLU A 474 1.03 18.78 -2.56
N GLY A 475 0.65 19.11 -3.80
CA GLY A 475 1.36 20.07 -4.62
C GLY A 475 1.40 21.47 -4.02
N ALA A 476 0.32 21.91 -3.36
CA ALA A 476 0.27 23.20 -2.68
C ALA A 476 1.19 23.24 -1.46
N ILE A 477 1.28 22.16 -0.68
CA ILE A 477 2.24 22.04 0.43
C ILE A 477 3.67 22.14 -0.10
N ALA A 478 4.01 21.45 -1.19
CA ALA A 478 5.35 21.50 -1.76
C ALA A 478 5.75 22.93 -2.17
N ARG A 479 4.84 23.68 -2.81
CA ARG A 479 5.07 25.08 -3.19
C ARG A 479 5.14 26.02 -1.98
N HIS A 480 4.26 25.81 -1.00
CA HIS A 480 4.30 26.51 0.29
C HIS A 480 5.65 26.33 0.98
N ALA A 481 6.16 25.11 1.07
CA ALA A 481 7.47 24.83 1.66
C ALA A 481 8.61 25.53 0.91
N ALA A 482 8.57 25.53 -0.42
CA ALA A 482 9.54 26.23 -1.27
C ALA A 482 9.49 27.76 -1.09
N ARG A 483 8.32 28.34 -0.81
CA ARG A 483 8.17 29.76 -0.47
C ARG A 483 8.71 30.05 0.93
N VAL A 484 8.26 29.30 1.94
CA VAL A 484 8.58 29.53 3.36
C VAL A 484 10.07 29.41 3.64
N VAL A 485 10.79 28.49 2.99
CA VAL A 485 12.24 28.30 3.22
C VAL A 485 13.07 29.55 2.88
N THR A 486 12.53 30.45 2.05
CA THR A 486 13.19 31.71 1.68
C THR A 486 13.01 32.83 2.71
N ILE A 487 12.14 32.63 3.71
CA ILE A 487 11.86 33.59 4.78
C ILE A 487 12.88 33.36 5.91
N GLU A 488 13.65 34.39 6.26
CA GLU A 488 14.74 34.30 7.26
C GLU A 488 14.22 33.99 8.68
N ALA A 489 13.04 34.51 9.03
CA ALA A 489 12.36 34.26 10.30
C ALA A 489 10.85 34.10 10.06
N PRO A 490 10.38 32.91 9.64
CA PRO A 490 8.97 32.69 9.32
C PRO A 490 8.11 32.76 10.58
N THR A 491 6.95 33.39 10.47
CA THR A 491 5.93 33.43 11.53
C THR A 491 5.06 32.16 11.49
N ASP A 492 4.30 31.90 12.55
CA ASP A 492 3.33 30.79 12.57
C ASP A 492 2.29 30.91 11.44
N ASP A 493 1.94 32.14 11.05
CA ASP A 493 1.08 32.38 9.89
C ASP A 493 1.79 31.99 8.58
N ASP A 494 3.08 32.31 8.41
CA ASP A 494 3.84 31.86 7.25
C ASP A 494 3.90 30.32 7.16
N LEU A 495 4.03 29.65 8.31
CA LEU A 495 4.10 28.19 8.40
C LEU A 495 2.76 27.49 8.17
N THR A 496 1.62 28.18 8.39
CA THR A 496 0.29 27.56 8.38
C THR A 496 -0.65 28.09 7.30
N ILE A 497 -0.34 29.20 6.62
CA ILE A 497 -1.22 29.80 5.62
C ILE A 497 -0.78 29.49 4.18
N LEU A 498 -1.68 28.86 3.42
CA LEU A 498 -1.55 28.63 1.98
C LEU A 498 -2.06 29.84 1.19
N LEU A 499 -1.18 30.43 0.38
CA LEU A 499 -1.48 31.56 -0.51
C LEU A 499 -2.00 31.09 -1.88
N PRO A 500 -2.67 31.95 -2.67
CA PRO A 500 -3.11 31.60 -4.02
C PRO A 500 -1.98 31.11 -4.93
N ALA A 501 -0.78 31.68 -4.77
CA ALA A 501 0.42 31.29 -5.51
C ALA A 501 0.88 29.87 -5.19
N ASP A 502 0.61 29.37 -3.98
CA ASP A 502 0.95 28.01 -3.57
C ASP A 502 0.03 26.99 -4.28
N VAL A 503 -1.20 27.38 -4.64
CA VAL A 503 -2.18 26.50 -5.29
C VAL A 503 -1.94 26.36 -6.80
N ALA A 504 -1.82 27.48 -7.51
CA ALA A 504 -1.77 27.50 -8.97
C ALA A 504 -0.35 27.52 -9.55
N GLY A 505 0.67 27.84 -8.74
CA GLY A 505 2.02 28.15 -9.22
C GLY A 505 2.05 29.47 -10.00
N VAL A 506 3.16 30.20 -9.90
CA VAL A 506 3.47 31.25 -10.88
C VAL A 506 3.99 30.52 -12.11
N GLU A 507 3.21 30.49 -13.19
CA GLU A 507 3.69 30.05 -14.49
C GLU A 507 4.77 31.04 -14.99
N THR A 508 6.04 30.69 -14.79
CA THR A 508 7.10 31.10 -15.71
C THR A 508 7.55 29.87 -16.49
N GLY A 509 6.86 29.65 -17.61
CA GLY A 509 7.26 28.86 -18.78
C GLY A 509 8.19 27.65 -18.58
N SER A 510 7.62 26.47 -18.44
CA SER A 510 8.01 25.33 -19.27
C SER A 510 6.89 24.28 -19.23
N ASP A 511 6.33 24.07 -20.41
CA ASP A 511 5.32 23.10 -20.77
C ASP A 511 5.78 21.66 -20.43
N TRP A 512 5.36 21.11 -19.28
CA TRP A 512 5.68 19.72 -18.91
C TRP A 512 4.67 18.71 -19.47
N ARG A 513 3.57 19.17 -20.09
CA ARG A 513 2.46 18.30 -20.54
C ARG A 513 2.49 17.97 -22.04
N HIS A 514 3.38 18.56 -22.84
CA HIS A 514 3.41 18.35 -24.30
C HIS A 514 4.40 17.30 -24.82
N ASP A 515 5.21 16.66 -23.99
CA ASP A 515 6.30 15.80 -24.49
C ASP A 515 6.08 14.28 -24.35
N ARG A 516 4.82 13.83 -24.28
CA ARG A 516 4.50 12.38 -24.18
C ARG A 516 3.96 11.73 -25.45
N ASP A 517 3.74 12.47 -26.54
CA ASP A 517 3.07 11.95 -27.74
C ASP A 517 3.78 12.24 -29.07
N GLN A 518 5.09 12.55 -29.07
CA GLN A 518 5.83 12.62 -30.34
C GLN A 518 6.40 11.25 -30.74
N PRO A 519 6.07 10.73 -31.93
CA PRO A 519 6.70 9.52 -32.44
C PRO A 519 8.18 9.78 -32.72
N VAL A 520 9.04 8.96 -32.14
CA VAL A 520 10.49 8.96 -32.39
C VAL A 520 10.74 8.71 -33.88
N PRO A 521 11.51 9.54 -34.60
CA PRO A 521 11.80 9.31 -36.00
C PRO A 521 12.68 8.06 -36.16
N PRO A 522 12.46 7.27 -37.23
CA PRO A 522 13.20 6.03 -37.43
C PRO A 522 14.67 6.33 -37.76
N THR A 523 15.58 5.69 -37.02
CA THR A 523 16.99 5.51 -37.41
C THR A 523 17.20 4.17 -38.06
#